data_AF-E6XS74-F1
#
_entry.id   AF-E6XS74-F1
#
_cell.length_a   1.000
_cell.length_b   1.000
_cell.length_c   1.000
_cell.angle_alpha   90.00
_cell.angle_beta   90.00
_cell.angle_gamma   90.00
#
_symmetry.space_group_name_H-M   'P 1'
#
loop_
_entity.id
_entity.type
_entity.pdbx_description
1 polymer ?
#
loop_
_entity_poly.entity_id
_entity_poly.type
_entity_poly.pdbx_seq_one_letter_code
_entity_poly.pdbx_strand_id
1 'polypeptide(L)'
;MATNAQYLDQLMASLNTDTIYLQQAFDYYHQQYLGNEWAQQFVADSALISAELKQHPSAGLCDRTLGLKLPKRKTLEGGAIRGSLQRQGLLLPTGGERFRGCIVFPLTDGQGQIISAIGYRYAQRIRAWQQEIIRWSKPSIDDYFCSGLSLVDELIYGKALH
;
A
#
# COMPACT_ATOMS: atom_id res chain seq x y z
N MET A 1 38.49 0.66 3.91
CA MET A 1 38.06 1.01 2.54
C MET A 1 36.84 0.15 2.24
N ALA A 2 35.64 0.75 2.20
CA ALA A 2 34.43 0.00 1.84
C ALA A 2 34.58 -0.54 0.41
N THR A 3 34.22 -1.80 0.17
CA THR A 3 34.34 -2.43 -1.15
C THR A 3 33.34 -1.81 -2.13
N ASN A 4 33.63 -1.83 -3.43
CA ASN A 4 32.73 -1.31 -4.47
C ASN A 4 31.29 -1.87 -4.38
N ALA A 5 31.14 -3.10 -3.88
CA ALA A 5 29.84 -3.71 -3.60
C ALA A 5 29.08 -2.97 -2.48
N GLN A 6 29.74 -2.61 -1.38
CA GLN A 6 29.12 -1.85 -0.29
C GLN A 6 28.71 -0.44 -0.70
N TYR A 7 29.50 0.20 -1.58
CA TYR A 7 29.16 1.51 -2.14
C TYR A 7 27.96 1.42 -3.09
N LEU A 8 27.92 0.39 -3.95
CA LEU A 8 26.78 0.11 -4.82
C LEU A 8 25.53 -0.22 -4.01
N ASP A 9 25.63 -1.03 -2.94
CA ASP A 9 24.51 -1.34 -2.07
C ASP A 9 24.00 -0.11 -1.31
N GLN A 10 24.90 0.76 -0.83
CA GLN A 10 24.51 2.05 -0.23
C GLN A 10 23.84 2.98 -1.25
N LEU A 11 24.37 3.05 -2.48
CA LEU A 11 23.74 3.80 -3.57
C LEU A 11 22.36 3.22 -3.90
N MET A 12 22.24 1.90 -4.02
CA MET A 12 20.97 1.25 -4.32
C MET A 12 19.94 1.39 -3.20
N ALA A 13 20.37 1.35 -1.94
CA ALA A 13 19.51 1.65 -0.80
C ALA A 13 19.05 3.12 -0.81
N SER A 14 19.94 4.06 -1.15
CA SER A 14 19.61 5.48 -1.33
C SER A 14 18.73 5.76 -2.56
N LEU A 15 18.73 4.85 -3.55
CA LEU A 15 17.95 4.92 -4.78
C LEU A 15 16.58 4.22 -4.66
N ASN A 16 16.31 3.47 -3.60
CA ASN A 16 15.01 2.81 -3.41
C ASN A 16 13.99 3.74 -2.76
N THR A 17 13.83 4.93 -3.33
CA THR A 17 12.86 5.95 -2.92
C THR A 17 11.44 5.40 -2.90
N ASP A 18 11.17 4.38 -3.71
CA ASP A 18 9.89 3.67 -3.71
C ASP A 18 9.60 3.02 -2.34
N THR A 19 10.54 2.25 -1.78
CA THR A 19 10.37 1.68 -0.44
C THR A 19 10.24 2.77 0.63
N ILE A 20 10.97 3.90 0.50
CA ILE A 20 10.86 5.03 1.44
C ILE A 20 9.45 5.64 1.42
N TYR A 21 8.91 5.95 0.24
CA TYR A 21 7.57 6.54 0.13
C TYR A 21 6.48 5.58 0.62
N LEU A 22 6.66 4.28 0.38
CA LEU A 22 5.75 3.26 0.91
C LEU A 22 5.77 3.25 2.43
N GLN A 23 6.96 3.21 3.03
CA GLN A 23 7.11 3.23 4.48
C GLN A 23 6.43 4.47 5.09
N GLN A 24 6.72 5.65 4.53
CA GLN A 24 6.11 6.91 4.98
C GLN A 24 4.57 6.91 4.88
N ALA A 25 3.99 6.26 3.87
CA ALA A 25 2.55 6.15 3.74
C ALA A 25 1.95 5.27 4.85
N PHE A 26 2.61 4.18 5.22
CA PHE A 26 2.17 3.32 6.33
C PHE A 26 2.43 3.96 7.71
N ASP A 27 3.52 4.70 7.87
CA ASP A 27 3.78 5.49 9.08
C ASP A 27 2.68 6.54 9.26
N TYR A 28 2.26 7.19 8.16
CA TYR A 28 1.12 8.11 8.19
C TYR A 28 -0.16 7.40 8.63
N TYR A 29 -0.49 6.23 8.07
CA TYR A 29 -1.65 5.46 8.54
C TYR A 29 -1.54 5.11 10.01
N HIS A 30 -0.36 4.72 10.49
CA HIS A 30 -0.13 4.42 11.90
C HIS A 30 -0.40 5.64 12.78
N GLN A 31 0.09 6.83 12.40
CA GLN A 31 -0.21 8.08 13.10
C GLN A 31 -1.71 8.38 13.14
N GLN A 32 -2.43 8.20 12.02
CA GLN A 32 -3.89 8.40 11.98
C GLN A 32 -4.62 7.41 12.90
N TYR A 33 -4.10 6.20 13.07
CA TYR A 33 -4.67 5.20 13.99
C TYR A 33 -4.45 5.56 15.45
N LEU A 34 -3.22 5.94 15.82
CA LEU A 34 -2.89 6.36 17.19
C LEU A 34 -3.71 7.57 17.65
N GLY A 35 -4.04 8.48 16.73
CA GLY A 35 -4.88 9.65 17.01
C GLY A 35 -6.39 9.41 17.01
N ASN A 36 -6.86 8.17 16.81
CA ASN A 36 -8.28 7.86 16.66
C ASN A 36 -8.75 6.76 17.64
N GLU A 37 -9.32 7.19 18.76
CA GLU A 37 -9.85 6.28 19.80
C GLU A 37 -10.95 5.36 19.26
N TRP A 38 -11.80 5.84 18.36
CA TRP A 38 -12.87 5.02 17.78
C TRP A 38 -12.30 3.89 16.88
N ALA A 39 -11.21 4.17 16.16
CA ALA A 39 -10.51 3.15 15.38
C ALA A 39 -9.88 2.07 16.28
N GLN A 40 -9.28 2.48 17.40
CA GLN A 40 -8.69 1.57 18.38
C GLN A 40 -9.77 0.70 19.06
N GLN A 41 -10.88 1.30 19.45
CA GLN A 41 -12.02 0.58 20.03
C GLN A 41 -12.61 -0.42 19.02
N PHE A 42 -12.75 -0.04 17.75
CA PHE A 42 -13.19 -0.95 16.69
C PHE A 42 -12.27 -2.16 16.56
N VAL A 43 -10.94 -1.97 16.64
CA VAL A 43 -9.98 -3.10 16.61
C VAL A 43 -10.18 -4.00 17.82
N ALA A 44 -10.33 -3.43 19.03
CA ALA A 44 -10.53 -4.19 20.25
C ALA A 44 -11.81 -5.04 20.20
N ASP A 45 -12.92 -4.48 19.71
CA ASP A 45 -14.24 -5.11 19.72
C ASP A 45 -14.51 -6.03 18.52
N SER A 46 -13.79 -5.83 17.41
CA SER A 46 -14.05 -6.58 16.18
C SER A 46 -13.78 -8.08 16.36
N ALA A 47 -14.77 -8.90 16.00
CA ALA A 47 -14.65 -10.35 15.95
C ALA A 47 -13.90 -10.84 14.68
N LEU A 48 -13.80 -10.01 13.65
CA LEU A 48 -13.13 -10.34 12.38
C LEU A 48 -11.60 -10.23 12.47
N ILE A 49 -11.10 -9.45 13.42
CA ILE A 49 -9.67 -9.20 13.63
C ILE A 49 -9.15 -10.20 14.66
N SER A 50 -8.12 -10.97 14.30
CA SER A 50 -7.52 -11.96 15.19
C SER A 50 -6.85 -11.32 16.40
N ALA A 51 -6.70 -12.06 17.50
CA ALA A 51 -6.02 -11.57 18.71
C ALA A 51 -4.59 -11.10 18.41
N GLU A 52 -3.88 -11.76 17.51
CA GLU A 52 -2.55 -11.37 17.04
C GLU A 52 -2.57 -10.00 16.36
N LEU A 53 -3.51 -9.76 15.43
CA LEU A 53 -3.62 -8.48 14.74
C LEU A 53 -4.08 -7.36 15.68
N LYS A 54 -4.87 -7.65 16.71
CA LYS A 54 -5.24 -6.65 17.73
C LYS A 54 -4.03 -6.10 18.48
N GLN A 55 -2.94 -6.87 18.58
CA GLN A 55 -1.69 -6.48 19.23
C GLN A 55 -0.64 -5.97 18.24
N HIS A 56 -1.02 -5.78 16.97
CA HIS A 56 -0.07 -5.42 15.92
C HIS A 56 0.53 -4.02 16.17
N PRO A 57 1.87 -3.90 16.30
CA PRO A 57 2.51 -2.66 16.72
C PRO A 57 2.35 -1.53 15.70
N SER A 58 2.22 -1.89 14.42
CA SER A 58 2.11 -0.93 13.31
C SER A 58 0.71 -0.86 12.70
N ALA A 59 -0.34 -1.11 13.51
CA ALA A 59 -1.72 -0.94 13.05
C ALA A 59 -1.95 0.50 12.57
N GLY A 60 -2.62 0.66 11.43
CA GLY A 60 -2.83 1.95 10.78
C GLY A 60 -4.29 2.20 10.38
N LEU A 61 -4.64 3.46 10.14
CA LEU A 61 -5.96 3.88 9.69
C LEU A 61 -5.81 4.60 8.34
N CYS A 62 -6.45 4.05 7.30
CA CYS A 62 -6.56 4.70 6.01
C CYS A 62 -7.89 5.46 5.93
N ASP A 63 -7.88 6.72 6.37
CA ASP A 63 -9.04 7.62 6.47
C ASP A 63 -9.23 8.53 5.25
N ARG A 64 -8.52 8.26 4.15
CA ARG A 64 -8.57 8.98 2.87
C ARG A 64 -7.89 10.35 2.89
N THR A 65 -7.04 10.61 3.89
CA THR A 65 -6.37 11.91 4.03
C THR A 65 -4.94 11.91 3.52
N LEU A 66 -4.32 10.75 3.26
CA LEU A 66 -2.96 10.65 2.76
C LEU A 66 -2.78 11.51 1.51
N GLY A 67 -3.71 11.40 0.55
CA GLY A 67 -3.67 12.16 -0.69
C GLY A 67 -3.67 13.69 -0.52
N LEU A 68 -4.17 14.20 0.62
CA LEU A 68 -4.19 15.63 0.97
C LEU A 68 -2.86 16.10 1.58
N LYS A 69 -2.10 15.19 2.20
CA LYS A 69 -0.78 15.47 2.78
C LYS A 69 0.33 15.43 1.73
N LEU A 70 0.14 14.66 0.67
CA LEU A 70 1.10 14.59 -0.43
C LEU A 70 1.16 15.93 -1.20
N PRO A 71 2.35 16.32 -1.71
CA PRO A 71 2.49 17.48 -2.58
C PRO A 71 1.55 17.43 -3.79
N LYS A 72 1.27 18.60 -4.36
CA LYS A 72 0.37 18.74 -5.51
C LYS A 72 0.84 17.87 -6.67
N ARG A 73 -0.07 17.14 -7.30
CA ARG A 73 0.25 16.22 -8.42
C ARG A 73 1.02 16.86 -9.58
N LYS A 74 0.88 18.18 -9.79
CA LYS A 74 1.55 18.92 -10.88
C LYS A 74 3.00 19.30 -10.54
N THR A 75 3.47 19.11 -9.31
CA THR A 75 4.89 19.31 -8.96
C THR A 75 5.66 18.04 -9.28
N LEU A 76 6.97 18.19 -9.56
CA LEU A 76 7.85 17.05 -9.82
C LEU A 76 7.83 16.04 -8.66
N GLU A 77 7.99 16.53 -7.44
CA GLU A 77 7.96 15.73 -6.22
C GLU A 77 6.60 15.03 -6.00
N GLY A 78 5.50 15.77 -6.12
CA GLY A 78 4.17 15.21 -5.92
C GLY A 78 3.81 14.17 -6.97
N GLY A 79 4.24 14.37 -8.21
CA GLY A 79 4.14 13.38 -9.27
C GLY A 79 4.97 12.12 -8.99
N ALA A 80 6.21 12.29 -8.53
CA ALA A 80 7.12 11.19 -8.20
C ALA A 80 6.57 10.30 -7.07
N ILE A 81 6.14 10.89 -5.96
CA ILE A 81 5.59 10.15 -4.80
C ILE A 81 4.32 9.40 -5.21
N ARG A 82 3.39 10.07 -5.87
CA ARG A 82 2.12 9.44 -6.29
C ARG A 82 2.35 8.33 -7.30
N GLY A 83 3.23 8.54 -8.29
CA GLY A 83 3.60 7.52 -9.25
C GLY A 83 4.25 6.31 -8.60
N SER A 84 5.10 6.53 -7.60
CA SER A 84 5.70 5.46 -6.80
C SER A 84 4.67 4.64 -6.04
N LEU A 85 3.78 5.29 -5.30
CA LEU A 85 2.71 4.61 -4.57
C LEU A 85 1.71 3.91 -5.50
N GLN A 86 1.53 4.40 -6.74
CA GLN A 86 0.72 3.73 -7.76
C GLN A 86 1.40 2.47 -8.30
N ARG A 87 2.70 2.51 -8.61
CA ARG A 87 3.46 1.32 -9.01
C ARG A 87 3.41 0.27 -7.90
N GLN A 88 3.68 0.66 -6.67
CA GLN A 88 3.57 -0.25 -5.53
C GLN A 88 2.13 -0.67 -5.21
N GLY A 89 1.17 -0.18 -6.00
CA GLY A 89 -0.24 -0.45 -5.91
C GLY A 89 -0.91 0.43 -4.88
N LEU A 90 -0.29 0.84 -3.75
CA LEU A 90 -0.97 1.46 -2.61
C LEU A 90 -1.99 2.56 -2.98
N LEU A 91 -1.71 3.34 -4.02
CA LEU A 91 -2.69 4.19 -4.70
C LEU A 91 -3.22 3.53 -5.98
N LEU A 92 -4.52 3.64 -6.21
CA LEU A 92 -5.16 3.26 -7.46
C LEU A 92 -4.75 4.20 -8.61
N PRO A 93 -4.91 3.80 -9.89
CA PRO A 93 -4.68 4.68 -11.04
C PRO A 93 -5.48 6.00 -10.98
N THR A 94 -6.67 5.95 -10.40
CA THR A 94 -7.54 7.13 -10.15
C THR A 94 -7.01 8.07 -9.07
N GLY A 95 -5.98 7.66 -8.32
CA GLY A 95 -5.39 8.40 -7.20
C GLY A 95 -6.04 8.11 -5.84
N GLY A 96 -7.06 7.24 -5.79
CA GLY A 96 -7.66 6.81 -4.53
C GLY A 96 -6.77 5.83 -3.77
N GLU A 97 -6.81 5.88 -2.44
CA GLU A 97 -6.11 4.91 -1.58
C GLU A 97 -6.76 3.52 -1.67
N ARG A 98 -5.98 2.45 -1.85
CA ARG A 98 -6.50 1.07 -1.91
C ARG A 98 -7.27 0.70 -0.63
N PHE A 99 -6.73 1.09 0.51
CA PHE A 99 -7.28 0.76 1.83
C PHE A 99 -8.31 1.76 2.33
N ARG A 100 -8.90 2.58 1.45
CA ARG A 100 -9.87 3.62 1.80
C ARG A 100 -10.91 3.11 2.82
N GLY A 101 -10.92 3.71 4.01
CA GLY A 101 -11.83 3.38 5.10
C GLY A 101 -11.55 2.03 5.75
N CYS A 102 -10.28 1.64 5.88
CA CYS A 102 -9.87 0.40 6.55
C CYS A 102 -8.90 0.67 7.71
N ILE A 103 -8.94 -0.20 8.72
CA ILE A 103 -7.79 -0.46 9.59
C ILE A 103 -6.82 -1.35 8.83
N VAL A 104 -5.55 -0.99 8.78
CA VAL A 104 -4.52 -1.65 7.97
C VAL A 104 -3.45 -2.25 8.88
N PHE A 105 -3.09 -3.50 8.61
CA PHE A 105 -2.04 -4.23 9.32
C PHE A 105 -0.94 -4.62 8.32
N PRO A 106 0.20 -3.91 8.29
CA PRO A 106 1.31 -4.22 7.40
C PRO A 106 2.13 -5.41 7.90
N LEU A 107 2.58 -6.25 6.97
CA LEU A 107 3.60 -7.26 7.21
C LEU A 107 4.93 -6.79 6.62
N THR A 108 6.00 -6.89 7.41
CA THR A 108 7.37 -6.58 6.98
C THR A 108 8.19 -7.84 6.80
N ASP A 109 9.21 -7.77 5.94
CA ASP A 109 10.24 -8.82 5.83
C ASP A 109 11.30 -8.71 6.93
N GLY A 110 12.32 -9.58 6.87
CA GLY A 110 13.46 -9.58 7.80
C GLY A 110 14.36 -8.34 7.73
N GLN A 111 14.17 -7.47 6.72
CA GLN A 111 14.86 -6.18 6.59
C GLN A 111 13.98 -5.01 7.05
N GLY A 112 12.77 -5.29 7.53
CA GLY A 112 11.80 -4.27 7.94
C GLY A 112 11.07 -3.60 6.77
N GLN A 113 11.19 -4.12 5.55
CA GLN A 113 10.47 -3.57 4.39
C GLN A 113 9.05 -4.10 4.35
N ILE A 114 8.08 -3.23 4.06
CA ILE A 114 6.67 -3.63 3.91
C ILE A 114 6.50 -4.47 2.63
N ILE A 115 6.05 -5.71 2.80
CA ILE A 115 5.86 -6.69 1.72
C ILE A 115 4.39 -6.98 1.45
N SER A 116 3.52 -6.84 2.44
CA SER A 116 2.07 -6.98 2.27
C SER A 116 1.32 -6.24 3.36
N ALA A 117 0.01 -6.13 3.22
CA ALA A 117 -0.88 -5.63 4.24
C ALA A 117 -2.28 -6.19 4.09
N ILE A 118 -2.98 -6.30 5.22
CA ILE A 118 -4.38 -6.68 5.27
C ILE A 118 -5.16 -5.50 5.85
N GLY A 119 -6.25 -5.12 5.19
CA GLY A 119 -7.13 -4.04 5.58
C GLY A 119 -8.51 -4.56 5.97
N TYR A 120 -9.00 -4.19 7.14
CA TYR A 120 -10.36 -4.48 7.60
C TYR A 120 -11.20 -3.22 7.52
N ARG A 121 -12.35 -3.29 6.85
CA ARG A 121 -13.22 -2.13 6.63
C ARG A 121 -13.68 -1.57 7.98
N TYR A 122 -13.35 -0.30 8.19
CA TYR A 122 -13.72 0.52 9.31
C TYR A 122 -14.92 1.39 8.90
N ALA A 123 -16.12 0.88 9.16
CA ALA A 123 -17.37 1.59 8.89
C ALA A 123 -18.46 1.10 9.84
N GLN A 124 -19.38 2.00 10.23
CA GLN A 124 -20.55 1.64 11.04
C GLN A 124 -21.47 0.63 10.33
N ARG A 125 -21.49 0.67 8.98
CA ARG A 125 -22.25 -0.26 8.15
C ARG A 125 -21.46 -0.58 6.89
N ILE A 126 -21.24 -1.86 6.66
CA ILE A 126 -20.67 -2.37 5.40
C ILE A 126 -21.84 -2.80 4.52
N ARG A 127 -21.86 -2.34 3.26
CA ARG A 127 -22.88 -2.75 2.30
C ARG A 127 -22.53 -4.12 1.74
N ALA A 128 -23.52 -4.91 1.33
CA ALA A 128 -23.33 -6.29 0.88
C ALA A 128 -22.30 -6.46 -0.27
N TRP A 129 -22.15 -5.44 -1.13
CA TRP A 129 -21.18 -5.47 -2.23
C TRP A 129 -19.79 -4.93 -1.88
N GLN A 130 -19.60 -4.41 -0.66
CA GLN A 130 -18.31 -3.94 -0.21
C GLN A 130 -17.51 -5.10 0.37
N GLN A 131 -16.27 -5.23 -0.08
CA GLN A 131 -15.33 -6.16 0.55
C GLN A 131 -14.99 -5.67 1.96
N GLU A 132 -15.22 -6.56 2.94
CA GLU A 132 -14.90 -6.35 4.35
C GLU A 132 -13.39 -6.40 4.59
N ILE A 133 -12.69 -7.28 3.87
CA ILE A 133 -11.25 -7.50 3.98
C ILE A 133 -10.61 -7.21 2.63
N ILE A 134 -9.60 -6.35 2.63
CA ILE A 134 -8.76 -6.04 1.49
C ILE A 134 -7.39 -6.65 1.75
N ARG A 135 -6.84 -7.37 0.79
CA ARG A 135 -5.46 -7.88 0.84
C ARG A 135 -4.65 -7.16 -0.22
N TRP A 136 -3.41 -6.83 0.13
CA TRP A 136 -2.45 -6.24 -0.79
C TRP A 136 -1.10 -6.87 -0.53
N SER A 137 -0.44 -7.29 -1.60
CA SER A 137 0.98 -7.61 -1.62
C SER A 137 1.68 -6.55 -2.45
N LYS A 138 2.91 -6.21 -2.06
CA LYS A 138 3.78 -5.38 -2.88
C LYS A 138 3.96 -6.09 -4.23
N PRO A 139 3.62 -5.43 -5.37
CA PRO A 139 3.77 -6.05 -6.68
C PRO A 139 5.21 -6.44 -6.92
N SER A 140 5.43 -7.70 -7.26
CA SER A 140 6.70 -8.23 -7.75
C SER A 140 6.87 -7.84 -9.22
N ILE A 141 8.11 -7.94 -9.70
CA ILE A 141 8.41 -7.77 -11.14
C ILE A 141 7.57 -8.75 -11.98
N ASP A 142 7.39 -9.97 -11.51
CA ASP A 142 6.61 -11.02 -12.19
C ASP A 142 5.14 -10.65 -12.35
N ASP A 143 4.55 -9.96 -11.36
CA ASP A 143 3.16 -9.48 -11.44
C ASP A 143 2.96 -8.51 -12.62
N TYR A 144 3.97 -7.68 -12.92
CA TYR A 144 3.94 -6.79 -14.08
C TYR A 144 4.10 -7.55 -15.40
N PHE A 145 4.94 -8.58 -15.43
CA PHE A 145 5.10 -9.42 -16.62
C PHE A 145 3.79 -10.15 -16.95
N CYS A 146 3.14 -10.77 -15.98
CA CYS A 146 1.86 -11.45 -16.20
C CYS A 146 0.75 -10.49 -16.65
N SER A 147 0.66 -9.30 -16.04
CA SER A 147 -0.31 -8.28 -16.47
C SER A 147 -0.03 -7.75 -17.87
N GLY A 148 1.24 -7.58 -18.24
CA GLY A 148 1.65 -7.11 -19.57
C GLY A 148 1.40 -8.16 -20.64
N LEU A 149 1.69 -9.43 -20.36
CA LEU A 149 1.43 -10.56 -21.28
C LEU A 149 -0.07 -10.76 -21.52
N SER A 150 -0.90 -10.68 -20.47
CA SER A 150 -2.35 -10.74 -20.62
C SER A 150 -2.91 -9.65 -21.54
N LEU A 151 -2.34 -8.44 -21.49
CA LEU A 151 -2.76 -7.33 -22.36
C LEU A 151 -2.33 -7.56 -23.82
N VAL A 152 -1.16 -8.16 -24.02
CA VAL A 152 -0.65 -8.52 -25.36
C VAL A 152 -1.49 -9.64 -25.96
N ASP A 153 -1.84 -10.66 -25.19
CA ASP A 153 -2.72 -11.74 -25.63
C ASP A 153 -4.10 -11.18 -26.04
N GLU A 154 -4.69 -10.30 -25.24
CA GLU A 154 -5.98 -9.65 -25.56
C GLU A 154 -5.91 -8.83 -26.87
N LEU A 155 -4.78 -8.15 -27.13
CA LEU A 155 -4.56 -7.42 -28.38
C LEU A 155 -4.33 -8.34 -29.59
N ILE A 156 -3.70 -9.50 -29.39
CA ILE A 156 -3.49 -10.51 -30.44
C ILE A 156 -4.83 -11.16 -30.81
N TYR A 157 -5.63 -11.56 -29.82
CA TYR A 157 -6.95 -12.15 -30.06
C TYR A 157 -7.96 -11.13 -30.61
N GLY A 158 -7.89 -9.86 -30.21
CA GLY A 158 -8.73 -8.79 -30.77
C GLY A 158 -8.41 -8.42 -32.23
N LYS A 159 -7.19 -8.68 -32.71
CA LYS A 159 -6.80 -8.47 -34.12
C LYS A 159 -7.03 -9.68 -35.03
N ALA A 160 -7.31 -10.86 -34.47
CA ALA A 160 -7.56 -12.08 -35.23
C ALA A 160 -9.04 -12.27 -35.63
N LEU A 161 -9.94 -11.36 -35.23
CA LEU A 161 -11.39 -11.41 -35.47
C LEU A 161 -11.89 -10.34 -36.47
N HIS A 162 -11.01 -9.76 -37.29
CA HIS A 162 -11.37 -8.86 -38.37
C HIS A 162 -10.89 -9.37 -39.73
#